data_AF-A0A134A868-F1
#
_entry.id   AF-A0A134A868-F1
#
_cell.length_a   1.000
_cell.length_b   1.000
_cell.length_c   1.000
_cell.angle_alpha   90.00
_cell.angle_beta   90.00
_cell.angle_gamma   90.00
#
_symmetry.space_group_name_H-M   'P 1'
#
loop_
_entity.id
_entity.type
_entity.pdbx_description
1 polymer ?
#
loop_
_entity_poly.entity_id
_entity_poly.type
_entity_poly.pdbx_seq_one_letter_code
_entity_poly.pdbx_strand_id
1 'polypeptide(L)'
;MDLSGTCDARFTGEGRQGKGTRAPYVVERRIMQYSAEVEGMCPVAKGAYHGPAPIPEEGKWVQAKEIKDISGYTHGIGWCAPQQGACKLSLNVKEGVIEEALVETIGCSGMTHSAAMAAEILPGKTILEALNTDLVCDAINVAMRELFLQIVYGRSQTAFSEGGLPVGAGLDDLGKGLRSMVGTTYGTKAKGARYLELAQGYVTHLALNEKDEIIGFEYLNLGKFTDAIKKGVDPKQAVDDAIGRYGQWDSPAKVIDPREE
;
A
#
# COMPACT_ATOMS: atom_id res chain seq x y z
N MET A 1 16.22 -27.77 62.72
CA MET A 1 17.45 -26.98 62.57
C MET A 1 17.04 -25.64 61.99
N ASP A 2 17.47 -24.60 62.69
CA ASP A 2 17.11 -23.20 62.57
C ASP A 2 17.43 -22.63 61.17
N LEU A 3 16.47 -21.89 60.59
CA LEU A 3 16.63 -21.12 59.36
C LEU A 3 16.50 -19.64 59.73
N SER A 4 17.60 -19.08 60.25
CA SER A 4 17.77 -17.63 60.42
C SER A 4 19.05 -17.22 59.69
N GLY A 5 18.88 -16.54 58.56
CA GLY A 5 19.96 -16.05 57.71
C GLY A 5 19.47 -14.93 56.82
N THR A 6 19.39 -13.74 57.40
CA THR A 6 19.06 -12.46 56.75
C THR A 6 20.02 -12.14 55.61
N CYS A 7 19.51 -12.00 54.37
CA CYS A 7 20.30 -11.50 53.25
C CYS A 7 20.20 -9.97 53.18
N ASP A 8 21.21 -9.32 53.73
CA ASP A 8 21.41 -7.88 53.77
C ASP A 8 21.89 -7.38 52.39
N ALA A 9 21.06 -6.63 51.68
CA ALA A 9 21.37 -6.10 50.35
C ALA A 9 22.21 -4.81 50.45
N ARG A 10 23.53 -4.94 50.33
CA ARG A 10 24.44 -3.81 50.12
C ARG A 10 25.13 -3.92 48.76
N PHE A 11 24.60 -3.19 47.78
CA PHE A 11 25.27 -2.96 46.50
C PHE A 11 26.28 -1.82 46.69
N THR A 12 27.56 -2.17 46.86
CA THR A 12 28.68 -1.21 46.82
C THR A 12 29.17 -1.05 45.38
N GLY A 13 28.83 0.07 44.74
CA GLY A 13 29.40 0.45 43.45
C GLY A 13 30.56 1.42 43.63
N GLU A 14 31.80 0.90 43.64
CA GLU A 14 33.00 1.72 43.45
C GLU A 14 33.42 1.67 41.97
N GLY A 15 33.32 2.81 41.29
CA GLY A 15 33.80 3.01 39.93
C GLY A 15 34.46 4.39 39.79
N ARG A 16 35.77 4.40 39.61
CA ARG A 16 36.68 5.56 39.57
C ARG A 16 36.23 6.67 38.61
N GLN A 17 36.30 7.91 39.09
CA GLN A 17 36.09 9.15 38.34
C GLN A 17 37.20 9.41 37.31
N GLY A 18 36.84 9.48 36.03
CA GLY A 18 37.59 10.16 34.97
C GLY A 18 36.91 11.49 34.65
N LYS A 19 37.66 12.60 34.75
CA LYS A 19 37.19 13.98 34.54
C LYS A 19 36.78 14.22 33.08
N GLY A 20 35.52 14.59 32.87
CA GLY A 20 35.01 15.14 31.61
C GLY A 20 33.64 15.77 31.86
N THR A 21 33.57 17.09 31.82
CA THR A 21 32.34 17.87 32.03
C THR A 21 31.34 17.61 30.90
N ARG A 22 30.39 16.70 31.13
CA ARG A 22 29.09 16.67 30.44
C ARG A 22 28.02 17.00 31.47
N ALA A 23 27.20 18.01 31.17
CA ALA A 23 26.07 18.39 32.00
C ALA A 23 25.19 17.14 32.27
N PRO A 24 24.75 16.90 33.51
CA PRO A 24 23.89 15.77 33.80
C PRO A 24 22.54 15.99 33.13
N TYR A 25 22.22 15.17 32.14
CA TYR A 25 20.83 14.98 31.72
C TYR A 25 20.08 14.41 32.92
N VAL A 26 19.28 15.25 33.58
CA VAL A 26 18.35 14.81 34.60
C VAL A 26 17.25 14.03 33.87
N VAL A 27 17.35 12.70 33.87
CA VAL A 27 16.22 11.85 33.49
C VAL A 27 15.23 11.93 34.64
N GLU A 28 14.27 12.83 34.52
CA GLU A 28 13.16 12.95 35.45
C GLU A 28 12.37 11.63 35.41
N ARG A 29 12.61 10.72 36.36
CA ARG A 29 11.78 9.53 36.54
C ARG A 29 10.39 10.03 36.95
N ARG A 30 9.47 10.14 36.00
CA ARG A 30 8.04 10.25 36.31
C ARG A 30 7.65 9.02 37.13
N ILE A 31 7.42 9.22 38.43
CA ILE A 31 6.79 8.22 39.29
C ILE A 31 5.35 8.09 38.80
N MET A 32 5.03 6.95 38.19
CA MET A 32 3.66 6.62 37.83
C MET A 32 2.85 6.51 39.14
N GLN A 33 1.83 7.35 39.30
CA GLN A 33 0.93 7.27 40.44
C GLN A 33 -0.10 6.17 40.18
N TYR A 34 -0.16 5.20 41.09
CA TYR A 34 -1.19 4.16 41.07
C TYR A 34 -2.40 4.62 41.88
N SER A 35 -3.57 4.04 41.63
CA SER A 35 -4.74 4.29 42.48
C SER A 35 -4.50 3.68 43.86
N ALA A 36 -5.09 4.26 44.91
CA ALA A 36 -4.99 3.74 46.28
C ALA A 36 -5.42 2.28 46.40
N GLU A 37 -6.38 1.84 45.56
CA GLU A 37 -6.81 0.45 45.48
C GLU A 37 -5.69 -0.48 45.02
N VAL A 38 -4.92 -0.09 44.00
CA VAL A 38 -3.77 -0.88 43.50
C VAL A 38 -2.60 -0.84 44.47
N GLU A 39 -2.35 0.30 45.13
CA GLU A 39 -1.31 0.42 46.16
C GLU A 39 -1.54 -0.50 47.37
N GLY A 40 -2.81 -0.79 47.70
CA GLY A 40 -3.18 -1.71 48.77
C GLY A 40 -3.09 -3.20 48.42
N MET A 41 -2.83 -3.56 47.15
CA MET A 41 -2.76 -4.96 46.72
C MET A 41 -1.38 -5.58 47.01
N CYS A 42 -1.34 -6.90 47.27
CA CYS A 42 -0.08 -7.63 47.35
C CYS A 42 0.57 -7.79 45.95
N PRO A 43 1.88 -7.57 45.79
CA PRO A 43 2.56 -7.80 44.50
C PRO A 43 2.47 -9.25 44.03
N VAL A 44 2.22 -9.46 42.74
CA VAL A 44 2.26 -10.77 42.09
C VAL A 44 3.44 -10.81 41.11
N ALA A 45 4.32 -11.80 41.25
CA ALA A 45 5.47 -11.96 40.37
C ALA A 45 5.06 -12.53 39.00
N LYS A 46 5.62 -11.96 37.92
CA LYS A 46 5.53 -12.55 36.58
C LYS A 46 6.39 -13.82 36.53
N GLY A 47 5.87 -14.89 35.92
CA GLY A 47 6.65 -16.08 35.56
C GLY A 47 7.60 -15.82 34.38
N ALA A 48 7.60 -16.70 33.37
CA ALA A 48 8.46 -16.52 32.20
C ALA A 48 8.16 -15.21 31.43
N TYR A 49 9.20 -14.63 30.82
CA TYR A 49 9.05 -13.48 29.93
C TYR A 49 8.62 -13.95 28.54
N HIS A 50 7.38 -13.63 28.18
CA HIS A 50 6.88 -13.75 26.81
C HIS A 50 6.99 -12.37 26.15
N GLY A 51 7.98 -12.18 25.27
CA GLY A 51 8.05 -11.02 24.37
C GLY A 51 6.98 -11.12 23.26
N PRO A 52 6.90 -10.13 22.35
CA PRO A 52 6.02 -10.26 21.19
C PRO A 52 6.41 -11.47 20.35
N ALA A 53 5.42 -12.07 19.69
CA ALA A 53 5.67 -13.12 18.72
C ALA A 53 6.53 -12.55 17.58
N PRO A 54 7.59 -13.26 17.14
CA PRO A 54 8.39 -12.79 16.02
C PRO A 54 7.55 -12.79 14.74
N ILE A 55 7.65 -11.71 13.97
CA ILE A 55 7.01 -11.55 12.67
C ILE A 55 8.06 -11.69 11.55
N PRO A 56 7.71 -12.25 10.39
CA PRO A 56 8.61 -12.29 9.25
C PRO A 56 8.61 -10.95 8.52
N GLU A 57 9.79 -10.39 8.29
CA GLU A 57 9.98 -9.20 7.46
C GLU A 57 11.38 -9.18 6.84
N GLU A 58 11.46 -8.86 5.55
CA GLU A 58 12.72 -8.68 4.81
C GLU A 58 13.77 -9.78 5.01
N GLY A 59 13.32 -11.04 5.08
CA GLY A 59 14.17 -12.21 5.28
C GLY A 59 14.59 -12.48 6.73
N LYS A 60 14.01 -11.76 7.69
CA LYS A 60 14.31 -11.86 9.13
C LYS A 60 13.06 -12.18 9.94
N TRP A 61 13.29 -12.67 11.16
CA TRP A 61 12.25 -12.83 12.18
C TRP A 61 12.47 -11.77 13.25
N VAL A 62 11.59 -10.78 13.32
CA VAL A 62 11.73 -9.60 14.17
C VAL A 62 10.70 -9.61 15.28
N GLN A 63 11.15 -9.39 16.52
CA GLN A 63 10.26 -9.16 17.65
C GLN A 63 9.92 -7.67 17.74
N ALA A 64 8.97 -7.22 16.92
CA ALA A 64 8.62 -5.81 16.80
C ALA A 64 8.08 -5.22 18.12
N LYS A 65 8.71 -4.15 18.59
CA LYS A 65 8.35 -3.42 19.83
C LYS A 65 8.23 -1.92 19.59
N GLU A 66 9.03 -1.40 18.68
CA GLU A 66 9.07 0.01 18.29
C GLU A 66 8.68 0.14 16.81
N ILE A 67 8.25 1.35 16.42
CA ILE A 67 7.85 1.65 15.03
C ILE A 67 8.98 1.31 14.05
N LYS A 68 10.23 1.58 14.45
CA LYS A 68 11.43 1.32 13.64
C LYS A 68 11.70 -0.17 13.38
N ASP A 69 11.07 -1.05 14.13
CA ASP A 69 11.21 -2.50 13.97
C ASP A 69 10.31 -3.04 12.85
N ILE A 70 9.59 -2.18 12.10
CA ILE A 70 8.67 -2.58 11.05
C ILE A 70 9.23 -2.20 9.69
N SER A 71 9.45 -3.18 8.83
CA SER A 71 9.87 -2.97 7.44
C SER A 71 9.15 -3.89 6.46
N GLY A 72 9.05 -3.47 5.21
CA GLY A 72 8.58 -4.29 4.10
C GLY A 72 7.71 -3.55 3.11
N TYR A 73 7.51 -4.19 1.95
CA TYR A 73 6.57 -3.75 0.93
C TYR A 73 5.26 -4.51 1.07
N THR A 74 4.17 -3.78 1.26
CA THR A 74 2.83 -4.38 1.38
C THR A 74 1.76 -3.43 0.84
N HIS A 75 0.54 -3.93 0.76
CA HIS A 75 -0.59 -3.15 0.25
C HIS A 75 -1.87 -3.38 1.07
N GLY A 76 -2.73 -2.38 1.07
CA GLY A 76 -4.08 -2.44 1.61
C GLY A 76 -5.08 -2.02 0.54
N ILE A 77 -6.26 -2.63 0.59
CA ILE A 77 -7.39 -2.27 -0.26
C ILE A 77 -8.44 -1.61 0.63
N GLY A 78 -8.96 -0.47 0.18
CA GLY A 78 -10.08 0.20 0.82
C GLY A 78 -11.09 0.69 -0.18
N TRP A 79 -12.24 1.12 0.33
CA TRP A 79 -13.38 1.56 -0.46
C TRP A 79 -14.09 2.71 0.24
N CYS A 80 -14.65 3.63 -0.52
CA CYS A 80 -15.51 4.69 0.06
C CYS A 80 -16.86 4.08 0.44
N ALA A 81 -17.65 4.67 1.33
CA ALA A 81 -19.06 4.29 1.50
C ALA A 81 -19.92 4.77 0.30
N PRO A 82 -20.83 3.97 -0.28
CA PRO A 82 -21.23 2.58 0.04
C PRO A 82 -20.54 1.52 -0.84
N GLN A 83 -19.22 1.60 -0.98
CA GLN A 83 -18.32 0.76 -1.79
C GLN A 83 -18.39 1.05 -3.30
N GLN A 84 -18.65 2.31 -3.67
CA GLN A 84 -18.74 2.72 -5.08
C GLN A 84 -17.38 2.92 -5.76
N GLY A 85 -16.33 3.15 -4.98
CA GLY A 85 -14.98 3.26 -5.48
C GLY A 85 -14.00 2.58 -4.52
N ALA A 86 -12.85 2.21 -5.05
CA ALA A 86 -11.81 1.48 -4.34
C ALA A 86 -10.44 2.12 -4.53
N CYS A 87 -9.59 1.94 -3.52
CA CYS A 87 -8.19 2.33 -3.53
C CYS A 87 -7.33 1.12 -3.16
N LYS A 88 -6.29 0.86 -3.95
CA LYS A 88 -5.15 0.04 -3.55
C LYS A 88 -4.01 0.98 -3.17
N LEU A 89 -3.66 0.99 -1.89
CA LEU A 89 -2.49 1.68 -1.38
C LEU A 89 -1.37 0.66 -1.19
N SER A 90 -0.22 0.88 -1.80
CA SER A 90 0.98 0.05 -1.61
C SER A 90 2.09 0.92 -1.05
N LEU A 91 2.73 0.47 0.04
CA LEU A 91 3.80 1.21 0.71
C LEU A 91 5.06 0.37 0.78
N ASN A 92 6.20 1.00 0.50
CA ASN A 92 7.52 0.47 0.84
C ASN A 92 7.98 1.12 2.14
N VAL A 93 8.07 0.34 3.22
CA VAL A 93 8.42 0.85 4.54
C VAL A 93 9.80 0.33 4.92
N LYS A 94 10.69 1.24 5.37
CA LYS A 94 12.01 0.92 5.89
C LYS A 94 12.16 1.53 7.27
N GLU A 95 12.50 0.72 8.25
CA GLU A 95 12.69 1.16 9.64
C GLU A 95 11.52 2.02 10.16
N GLY A 96 10.29 1.59 9.85
CA GLY A 96 9.05 2.25 10.24
C GLY A 96 8.68 3.50 9.45
N VAL A 97 9.52 3.95 8.51
CA VAL A 97 9.32 5.12 7.65
C VAL A 97 8.86 4.69 6.27
N ILE A 98 7.88 5.40 5.72
CA ILE A 98 7.37 5.19 4.37
C ILE A 98 8.36 5.82 3.40
N GLU A 99 9.10 4.98 2.67
CA GLU A 99 10.00 5.42 1.61
C GLU A 99 9.23 5.65 0.31
N GLU A 100 8.18 4.86 0.07
CA GLU A 100 7.40 4.93 -1.17
C GLU A 100 5.92 4.71 -0.93
N ALA A 101 5.10 5.40 -1.72
CA ALA A 101 3.66 5.22 -1.76
C ALA A 101 3.16 5.15 -3.21
N LEU A 102 2.53 4.03 -3.56
CA LEU A 102 1.79 3.84 -4.80
C LEU A 102 0.29 3.82 -4.47
N VAL A 103 -0.47 4.77 -5.03
CA VAL A 103 -1.90 4.93 -4.78
C VAL A 103 -2.67 4.70 -6.08
N GLU A 104 -3.43 3.62 -6.16
CA GLU A 104 -4.19 3.23 -7.34
C GLU A 104 -5.69 3.30 -7.03
N THR A 105 -6.46 4.08 -7.79
CA THR A 105 -7.88 4.31 -7.49
C THR A 105 -8.81 4.03 -8.64
N ILE A 106 -9.98 3.49 -8.33
CA ILE A 106 -11.13 3.35 -9.23
C ILE A 106 -12.31 4.04 -8.55
N GLY A 107 -12.77 5.18 -9.07
CA GLY A 107 -13.85 5.93 -8.44
C GLY A 107 -14.08 7.31 -9.06
N CYS A 108 -14.69 8.20 -8.27
CA CYS A 108 -14.99 9.57 -8.70
C CYS A 108 -13.71 10.41 -8.87
N SER A 109 -13.82 11.54 -9.59
CA SER A 109 -12.69 12.48 -9.76
C SER A 109 -12.17 13.04 -8.43
N GLY A 110 -13.04 13.18 -7.43
CA GLY A 110 -12.61 13.56 -6.07
C GLY A 110 -11.62 12.56 -5.48
N MET A 111 -11.86 11.26 -5.68
CA MET A 111 -10.96 10.20 -5.22
C MET A 111 -9.60 10.28 -5.91
N THR A 112 -9.55 10.53 -7.22
CA THR A 112 -8.28 10.61 -7.95
C THR A 112 -7.46 11.83 -7.52
N HIS A 113 -8.10 12.95 -7.19
CA HIS A 113 -7.41 14.11 -6.61
C HIS A 113 -6.91 13.84 -5.19
N SER A 114 -7.70 13.16 -4.35
CA SER A 114 -7.24 12.74 -3.02
C SER A 114 -6.07 11.76 -3.09
N ALA A 115 -6.03 10.88 -4.09
CA ALA A 115 -4.91 9.96 -4.30
C ALA A 115 -3.61 10.70 -4.64
N ALA A 116 -3.67 11.74 -5.48
CA ALA A 116 -2.53 12.59 -5.76
C ALA A 116 -2.00 13.26 -4.48
N MET A 117 -2.90 13.80 -3.65
CA MET A 117 -2.52 14.40 -2.36
C MET A 117 -1.92 13.36 -1.40
N ALA A 118 -2.48 12.16 -1.32
CA ALA A 118 -1.95 11.09 -0.47
C ALA A 118 -0.53 10.66 -0.90
N ALA A 119 -0.26 10.60 -2.21
CA ALA A 119 1.07 10.29 -2.74
C ALA A 119 2.12 11.35 -2.37
N GLU A 120 1.72 12.61 -2.16
CA GLU A 120 2.60 13.67 -1.65
C GLU A 120 2.78 13.61 -0.13
N ILE A 121 1.73 13.28 0.61
CA ILE A 121 1.69 13.35 2.08
C ILE A 121 2.41 12.17 2.75
N LEU A 122 2.31 10.96 2.17
CA LEU A 122 2.73 9.72 2.84
C LEU A 122 4.26 9.51 2.90
N PRO A 123 5.05 9.75 1.84
CA PRO A 123 6.49 9.56 1.90
C PRO A 123 7.16 10.39 3.01
N GLY A 124 8.11 9.78 3.72
CA GLY A 124 8.82 10.38 4.86
C GLY A 124 8.05 10.34 6.19
N LYS A 125 6.77 9.98 6.20
CA LYS A 125 6.04 9.71 7.45
C LYS A 125 6.39 8.34 8.01
N THR A 126 6.32 8.22 9.33
CA THR A 126 6.23 6.90 9.95
C THR A 126 4.88 6.25 9.64
N ILE A 127 4.81 4.92 9.69
CA ILE A 127 3.55 4.18 9.52
C ILE A 127 2.47 4.60 10.53
N LEU A 128 2.86 5.04 11.73
CA LEU A 128 1.93 5.51 12.76
C LEU A 128 1.41 6.93 12.45
N GLU A 129 2.27 7.83 11.97
CA GLU A 129 1.83 9.14 11.50
C GLU A 129 0.88 9.01 10.31
N ALA A 130 1.19 8.14 9.36
CA ALA A 130 0.33 7.88 8.20
C ALA A 130 -1.04 7.32 8.61
N LEU A 131 -1.10 6.40 9.57
CA LEU A 131 -2.37 5.87 10.11
C LEU A 131 -3.25 6.97 10.75
N ASN A 132 -2.63 8.02 11.30
CA ASN A 132 -3.31 9.15 11.95
C ASN A 132 -3.41 10.39 11.06
N THR A 133 -3.10 10.26 9.77
CA THR A 133 -3.19 11.35 8.81
C THR A 133 -4.53 11.26 8.08
N ASP A 134 -5.22 12.39 7.92
CA ASP A 134 -6.41 12.45 7.07
C ASP A 134 -5.99 12.48 5.58
N LEU A 135 -6.33 11.40 4.86
CA LEU A 135 -6.03 11.25 3.43
C LEU A 135 -7.20 11.69 2.53
N VAL A 136 -8.17 12.45 3.08
CA VAL A 136 -9.32 13.09 2.43
C VAL A 136 -10.36 12.12 1.89
N CYS A 137 -9.94 11.03 1.24
CA CYS A 137 -10.81 10.00 0.71
C CYS A 137 -10.89 8.81 1.68
N ASP A 138 -12.12 8.46 2.07
CA ASP A 138 -12.42 7.30 2.91
C ASP A 138 -11.82 6.00 2.36
N ALA A 139 -11.81 5.81 1.04
CA ALA A 139 -11.19 4.63 0.43
C ALA A 139 -9.69 4.52 0.73
N ILE A 140 -8.97 5.65 0.77
CA ILE A 140 -7.52 5.69 1.05
C ILE A 140 -7.29 5.50 2.56
N ASN A 141 -8.09 6.14 3.41
CA ASN A 141 -8.03 5.95 4.86
C ASN A 141 -8.30 4.48 5.26
N VAL A 142 -9.29 3.85 4.65
CA VAL A 142 -9.56 2.41 4.81
C VAL A 142 -8.38 1.58 4.31
N ALA A 143 -7.83 1.88 3.12
CA ALA A 143 -6.68 1.16 2.58
C ALA A 143 -5.46 1.26 3.51
N MET A 144 -5.19 2.43 4.09
CA MET A 144 -4.11 2.65 5.06
C MET A 144 -4.31 1.82 6.34
N ARG A 145 -5.54 1.74 6.86
CA ARG A 145 -5.86 0.90 8.01
C ARG A 145 -5.64 -0.59 7.72
N GLU A 146 -6.13 -1.07 6.58
CA GLU A 146 -5.96 -2.48 6.20
C GLU A 146 -4.49 -2.82 5.93
N LEU A 147 -3.74 -1.92 5.28
CA LEU A 147 -2.30 -2.03 5.09
C LEU A 147 -1.57 -2.12 6.43
N PHE A 148 -1.93 -1.24 7.38
CA PHE A 148 -1.33 -1.22 8.71
C PHE A 148 -1.50 -2.56 9.41
N LEU A 149 -2.68 -3.19 9.32
CA LEU A 149 -2.89 -4.55 9.84
C LEU A 149 -1.96 -5.56 9.16
N GLN A 150 -1.75 -5.49 7.85
CA GLN A 150 -0.84 -6.41 7.17
C GLN A 150 0.59 -6.26 7.70
N ILE A 151 1.12 -5.03 7.71
CA ILE A 151 2.54 -4.80 7.96
C ILE A 151 2.93 -5.11 9.41
N VAL A 152 2.10 -4.75 10.40
CA VAL A 152 2.41 -5.01 11.81
C VAL A 152 2.26 -6.49 12.21
N TYR A 153 1.60 -7.30 11.39
CA TYR A 153 1.54 -8.76 11.54
C TYR A 153 2.58 -9.49 10.68
N GLY A 154 3.55 -8.78 10.07
CA GLY A 154 4.56 -9.36 9.19
C GLY A 154 4.00 -9.95 7.88
N ARG A 155 2.84 -9.46 7.43
CA ARG A 155 2.25 -9.83 6.15
C ARG A 155 2.69 -8.82 5.10
N SER A 156 3.95 -8.94 4.70
CA SER A 156 4.49 -8.19 3.56
C SER A 156 4.75 -9.12 2.38
N GLN A 157 4.61 -8.58 1.16
CA GLN A 157 4.96 -9.29 -0.07
C GLN A 157 6.46 -9.66 -0.09
N THR A 158 7.25 -8.93 0.70
CA THR A 158 8.70 -9.07 0.82
C THR A 158 9.14 -9.74 2.11
N ALA A 159 8.23 -10.41 2.84
CA ALA A 159 8.53 -10.96 4.16
C ALA A 159 9.75 -11.90 4.17
N PHE A 160 9.96 -12.63 3.07
CA PHE A 160 11.06 -13.58 2.91
C PHE A 160 12.16 -13.12 1.95
N SER A 161 12.09 -11.87 1.47
CA SER A 161 13.10 -11.29 0.58
C SER A 161 14.16 -10.56 1.40
N GLU A 162 15.40 -11.01 1.38
CA GLU A 162 16.50 -10.37 2.13
C GLU A 162 16.65 -8.89 1.74
N GLY A 163 16.48 -7.98 2.71
CA GLY A 163 16.53 -6.53 2.49
C GLY A 163 15.29 -5.93 1.79
N GLY A 164 14.27 -6.76 1.56
CA GLY A 164 13.00 -6.37 0.94
C GLY A 164 13.12 -5.97 -0.53
N LEU A 165 12.15 -5.19 -1.00
CA LEU A 165 12.24 -4.56 -2.33
C LEU A 165 13.05 -3.26 -2.24
N PRO A 166 13.88 -2.95 -3.26
CA PRO A 166 14.54 -1.67 -3.34
C PRO A 166 13.53 -0.56 -3.62
N VAL A 167 13.83 0.65 -3.15
CA VAL A 167 13.07 1.86 -3.50
C VAL A 167 13.09 2.01 -5.03
N GLY A 168 11.92 2.09 -5.63
CA GLY A 168 11.63 2.21 -7.05
C GLY A 168 10.92 0.98 -7.60
N ALA A 169 11.10 -0.19 -6.99
CA ALA A 169 10.55 -1.45 -7.49
C ALA A 169 9.02 -1.51 -7.40
N GLY A 170 8.38 -0.68 -6.55
CA GLY A 170 6.92 -0.57 -6.53
C GLY A 170 6.33 -0.08 -7.86
N LEU A 171 7.12 0.63 -8.69
CA LEU A 171 6.69 1.03 -10.04
C LEU A 171 6.75 -0.13 -11.04
N ASP A 172 7.59 -1.14 -10.80
CA ASP A 172 7.70 -2.31 -11.68
C ASP A 172 6.45 -3.20 -11.64
N ASP A 173 5.65 -3.09 -10.58
CA ASP A 173 4.33 -3.74 -10.46
C ASP A 173 3.29 -3.13 -11.43
N LEU A 174 3.56 -1.95 -12.01
CA LEU A 174 2.69 -1.32 -13.01
C LEU A 174 2.96 -1.86 -14.43
N GLY A 175 1.97 -1.77 -15.31
CA GLY A 175 2.14 -2.09 -16.74
C GLY A 175 3.16 -1.16 -17.40
N LYS A 176 3.79 -1.57 -18.51
CA LYS A 176 4.88 -0.81 -19.17
C LYS A 176 4.40 0.39 -20.05
N GLY A 177 3.57 1.22 -19.40
CA GLY A 177 3.28 2.65 -19.63
C GLY A 177 3.02 3.35 -18.28
N LEU A 178 3.60 2.79 -17.20
CA LEU A 178 3.54 3.06 -15.76
C LEU A 178 2.24 3.64 -15.24
N ARG A 179 1.15 2.95 -15.59
CA ARG A 179 -0.20 3.13 -15.04
C ARG A 179 -0.79 1.77 -14.68
N SER A 180 -1.72 1.76 -13.74
CA SER A 180 -2.50 0.57 -13.41
C SER A 180 -3.29 0.08 -14.61
N MET A 181 -3.47 -1.23 -14.70
CA MET A 181 -4.34 -1.83 -15.71
C MET A 181 -5.79 -1.67 -15.27
N VAL A 182 -6.57 -0.91 -16.04
CA VAL A 182 -8.00 -0.65 -15.76
C VAL A 182 -8.86 -1.19 -16.90
N GLY A 183 -10.07 -1.63 -16.56
CA GLY A 183 -11.05 -2.12 -17.52
C GLY A 183 -12.43 -1.56 -17.21
N THR A 184 -13.11 -1.06 -18.23
CA THR A 184 -14.48 -0.55 -18.14
C THR A 184 -15.32 -1.23 -19.21
N THR A 185 -16.28 -2.03 -18.77
CA THR A 185 -17.25 -2.69 -19.64
C THR A 185 -18.65 -2.42 -19.12
N TYR A 186 -19.58 -2.15 -20.02
CA TYR A 186 -20.98 -1.95 -19.68
C TYR A 186 -21.83 -3.02 -20.36
N GLY A 187 -22.97 -3.38 -19.79
CA GLY A 187 -23.82 -4.42 -20.35
C GLY A 187 -25.26 -4.22 -19.97
N THR A 188 -26.16 -4.41 -20.93
CA THR A 188 -27.59 -4.37 -20.67
C THR A 188 -28.26 -5.58 -21.29
N LYS A 189 -29.39 -6.01 -20.73
CA LYS A 189 -30.21 -7.07 -21.33
C LYS A 189 -30.73 -6.69 -22.71
N ALA A 190 -31.02 -5.42 -22.93
CA ALA A 190 -31.63 -4.93 -24.17
C ALA A 190 -30.63 -4.82 -25.34
N LYS A 191 -29.35 -4.56 -25.05
CA LYS A 191 -28.34 -4.22 -26.07
C LYS A 191 -27.05 -5.05 -25.98
N GLY A 192 -26.93 -5.96 -25.01
CA GLY A 192 -25.74 -6.77 -24.81
C GLY A 192 -24.60 -6.01 -24.15
N ALA A 193 -23.38 -6.55 -24.29
CA ALA A 193 -22.16 -6.00 -23.71
C ALA A 193 -21.53 -4.91 -24.60
N ARG A 194 -20.76 -4.02 -23.96
CA ARG A 194 -19.96 -2.94 -24.55
C ARG A 194 -18.61 -2.91 -23.86
N TYR A 195 -17.54 -3.13 -24.61
CA TYR A 195 -16.18 -2.94 -24.10
C TYR A 195 -15.80 -1.48 -24.36
N LEU A 196 -15.53 -0.72 -23.30
CA LEU A 196 -15.20 0.70 -23.40
C LEU A 196 -13.70 0.92 -23.23
N GLU A 197 -13.09 0.22 -22.27
CA GLU A 197 -11.65 0.17 -22.06
C GLU A 197 -11.28 -1.22 -21.54
N LEU A 198 -10.21 -1.79 -22.05
CA LEU A 198 -9.63 -3.04 -21.58
C LEU A 198 -8.14 -2.86 -21.35
N ALA A 199 -7.47 -3.91 -20.86
CA ALA A 199 -6.03 -3.90 -20.61
C ALA A 199 -5.20 -3.34 -21.79
N GLN A 200 -5.63 -3.58 -23.02
CA GLN A 200 -4.96 -3.13 -24.24
C GLN A 200 -5.06 -1.62 -24.50
N GLY A 201 -6.14 -0.97 -24.04
CA GLY A 201 -6.41 0.45 -24.26
C GLY A 201 -7.88 0.80 -24.43
N TYR A 202 -8.12 2.01 -24.94
CA TYR A 202 -9.45 2.54 -25.22
C TYR A 202 -10.06 1.78 -26.40
N VAL A 203 -11.17 1.08 -26.19
CA VAL A 203 -11.81 0.31 -27.27
C VAL A 203 -12.54 1.28 -28.20
N THR A 204 -12.13 1.29 -29.47
CA THR A 204 -12.69 2.15 -30.53
C THR A 204 -13.86 1.45 -31.21
N HIS A 205 -13.76 0.15 -31.44
CA HIS A 205 -14.79 -0.61 -32.17
C HIS A 205 -14.93 -2.04 -31.68
N LEU A 206 -16.12 -2.62 -31.82
CA LEU A 206 -16.40 -4.05 -31.63
C LEU A 206 -16.67 -4.71 -32.98
N ALA A 207 -16.10 -5.89 -33.18
CA ALA A 207 -16.37 -6.76 -34.32
C ALA A 207 -17.43 -7.80 -33.92
N LEU A 208 -18.54 -7.86 -34.67
CA LEU A 208 -19.64 -8.79 -34.46
C LEU A 208 -19.74 -9.80 -35.61
N ASN A 209 -20.13 -11.03 -35.32
CA ASN A 209 -20.48 -12.02 -36.34
C ASN A 209 -21.94 -11.90 -36.81
N GLU A 210 -22.38 -12.80 -37.69
CA GLU A 210 -23.74 -12.81 -38.27
C GLU A 210 -24.86 -13.01 -37.23
N LYS A 211 -24.52 -13.43 -36.01
CA LYS A 211 -25.45 -13.60 -34.88
C LYS A 211 -25.37 -12.44 -33.87
N ASP A 212 -24.72 -11.34 -34.24
CA ASP A 212 -24.45 -10.19 -33.37
C ASP A 212 -23.60 -10.53 -32.13
N GLU A 213 -22.82 -11.61 -32.17
CA GLU A 213 -21.91 -11.98 -31.08
C GLU A 213 -20.57 -11.24 -31.24
N ILE A 214 -20.03 -10.68 -30.15
CA ILE A 214 -18.71 -10.03 -30.17
C ILE A 214 -17.63 -11.09 -30.39
N ILE A 215 -16.91 -11.00 -31.51
CA ILE A 215 -15.82 -11.91 -31.89
C ILE A 215 -14.44 -11.27 -31.83
N GLY A 216 -14.37 -9.94 -31.71
CA GLY A 216 -13.13 -9.18 -31.62
C GLY A 216 -13.37 -7.71 -31.31
N PHE A 217 -12.30 -6.95 -31.15
CA PHE A 217 -12.36 -5.50 -30.94
C PHE A 217 -11.08 -4.81 -31.42
N GLU A 218 -11.23 -3.53 -31.75
CA GLU A 218 -10.14 -2.60 -32.05
C GLU A 218 -9.97 -1.64 -30.88
N TYR A 219 -8.74 -1.27 -30.60
CA TYR A 219 -8.40 -0.40 -29.48
C TYR A 219 -7.28 0.56 -29.86
N LEU A 220 -7.32 1.75 -29.26
CA LEU A 220 -6.21 2.69 -29.24
C LEU A 220 -5.38 2.46 -27.98
N ASN A 221 -4.12 2.04 -28.16
CA ASN A 221 -3.20 1.93 -27.03
C ASN A 221 -2.73 3.33 -26.60
N LEU A 222 -3.27 3.82 -25.49
CA LEU A 222 -3.01 5.18 -25.00
C LEU A 222 -1.53 5.44 -24.67
N GLY A 223 -0.80 4.44 -24.19
CA GLY A 223 0.64 4.56 -23.91
C GLY A 223 1.44 4.80 -25.19
N LYS A 224 1.29 3.91 -26.18
CA LYS A 224 1.94 4.05 -27.49
C LYS A 224 1.59 5.37 -28.18
N PHE A 225 0.30 5.72 -28.17
CA PHE A 225 -0.18 6.97 -28.78
C PHE A 225 0.45 8.19 -28.12
N THR A 226 0.34 8.32 -26.79
CA THR A 226 0.86 9.48 -26.07
C THR A 226 2.39 9.60 -26.17
N ASP A 227 3.11 8.49 -26.14
CA ASP A 227 4.57 8.48 -26.32
C ASP A 227 4.99 8.87 -27.75
N ALA A 228 4.23 8.50 -28.77
CA ALA A 228 4.47 8.93 -30.15
C ALA A 228 4.25 10.45 -30.31
N ILE A 229 3.15 10.97 -29.76
CA ILE A 229 2.86 12.42 -29.78
C ILE A 229 3.97 13.21 -29.05
N LYS A 230 4.43 12.76 -27.88
CA LYS A 230 5.53 13.39 -27.15
C LYS A 230 6.83 13.45 -27.95
N LYS A 231 7.05 12.48 -28.86
CA LYS A 231 8.21 12.44 -29.77
C LYS A 231 8.03 13.29 -31.03
N GLY A 232 6.90 13.98 -31.17
CA GLY A 232 6.61 14.85 -32.31
C GLY A 232 6.16 14.09 -33.57
N VAL A 233 5.72 12.83 -33.44
CA VAL A 233 5.11 12.09 -34.55
C VAL A 233 3.80 12.79 -34.94
N ASP A 234 3.53 12.87 -36.25
CA ASP A 234 2.27 13.43 -36.75
C ASP A 234 1.07 12.73 -36.07
N PRO A 235 0.04 13.48 -35.62
CA PRO A 235 -1.07 12.91 -34.88
C PRO A 235 -1.79 11.75 -35.59
N LYS A 236 -1.93 11.82 -36.91
CA LYS A 236 -2.61 10.77 -37.67
C LYS A 236 -1.76 9.50 -37.66
N GLN A 237 -0.48 9.62 -37.96
CA GLN A 237 0.46 8.49 -37.91
C GLN A 237 0.53 7.88 -36.50
N ALA A 238 0.53 8.71 -35.46
CA ALA A 238 0.56 8.24 -34.07
C ALA A 238 -0.68 7.42 -33.69
N VAL A 239 -1.87 7.80 -34.20
CA VAL A 239 -3.09 6.99 -34.03
C VAL A 239 -2.93 5.66 -34.76
N ASP A 240 -2.56 5.70 -36.05
CA ASP A 240 -2.46 4.50 -36.88
C ASP A 240 -1.49 3.47 -36.28
N ASP A 241 -0.34 3.92 -35.75
CA ASP A 241 0.67 3.04 -35.11
C ASP A 241 0.26 2.52 -33.72
N ALA A 242 -0.68 3.21 -33.05
CA ALA A 242 -1.16 2.85 -31.72
C ALA A 242 -2.43 2.01 -31.74
N ILE A 243 -3.12 1.92 -32.88
CA ILE A 243 -4.28 1.05 -33.07
C ILE A 243 -3.83 -0.41 -33.06
N GLY A 244 -4.55 -1.23 -32.30
CA GLY A 244 -4.41 -2.68 -32.28
C GLY A 244 -5.77 -3.35 -32.39
N ARG A 245 -5.73 -4.63 -32.76
CA ARG A 245 -6.92 -5.47 -32.96
C ARG A 245 -6.74 -6.78 -32.22
N TYR A 246 -7.83 -7.31 -31.68
CA TYR A 246 -7.85 -8.55 -30.91
C TYR A 246 -9.05 -9.42 -31.32
N GLY A 247 -8.88 -10.74 -31.25
CA GLY A 247 -9.91 -11.71 -31.62
C GLY A 247 -10.02 -11.93 -33.13
N GLN A 248 -11.19 -12.35 -33.60
CA GLN A 248 -11.48 -12.61 -35.01
C GLN A 248 -11.83 -11.30 -35.75
N TRP A 249 -10.95 -10.31 -35.65
CA TRP A 249 -11.19 -8.98 -36.18
C TRP A 249 -11.28 -8.95 -37.72
N ASP A 250 -10.60 -9.87 -38.41
CA ASP A 250 -10.49 -9.84 -39.87
C ASP A 250 -11.69 -10.48 -40.61
N SER A 251 -12.71 -10.96 -39.89
CA SER A 251 -13.92 -11.53 -40.51
C SER A 251 -15.22 -11.17 -39.76
N PRO A 252 -15.52 -9.87 -39.55
CA PRO A 252 -16.78 -9.46 -38.93
C PRO A 252 -17.91 -9.41 -39.96
N ALA A 253 -19.13 -9.68 -39.51
CA ALA A 253 -20.35 -9.32 -40.23
C ALA A 253 -20.71 -7.84 -40.00
N LYS A 254 -20.43 -7.30 -38.79
CA LYS A 254 -20.64 -5.89 -38.44
C LYS A 254 -19.49 -5.35 -37.58
N VAL A 255 -19.16 -4.08 -37.75
CA VAL A 255 -18.27 -3.33 -36.85
C VAL A 255 -19.07 -2.16 -36.26
N ILE A 256 -19.02 -1.96 -34.95
CA ILE A 256 -19.78 -0.90 -34.25
C ILE A 256 -18.90 -0.09 -33.31
N ASP A 257 -19.25 1.19 -33.11
CA ASP A 257 -18.75 1.95 -31.96
C ASP A 257 -19.53 1.52 -30.71
N PRO A 258 -18.87 1.03 -29.65
CA PRO A 258 -19.56 0.58 -28.43
C PRO A 258 -20.27 1.68 -27.63
N ARG A 259 -20.12 2.96 -27.99
CA ARG A 259 -20.71 4.11 -27.29
C ARG A 259 -21.94 4.68 -28.00
N GLU A 260 -22.02 4.54 -29.32
CA GLU A 260 -23.08 5.15 -30.13
C GLU A 260 -24.10 4.13 -30.67
N GLU A 261 -23.67 2.89 -30.95
CA GLU A 261 -24.50 1.81 -31.53
C GLU A 261 -24.75 0.64 -30.54
#